data_AF-A0A9X4MUJ1-F1
#
_entry.id   AF-A0A9X4MUJ1-F1
#
_cell.length_a   1.000
_cell.length_b   1.000
_cell.length_c   1.000
_cell.angle_alpha   90.00
_cell.angle_beta   90.00
_cell.angle_gamma   90.00
#
_symmetry.space_group_name_H-M   'P 1'
#
loop_
_entity.id
_entity.type
_entity.pdbx_description
1 polymer ?
#
loop_
_entity_poly.entity_id
_entity_poly.type
_entity_poly.pdbx_seq_one_letter_code
_entity_poly.pdbx_strand_id
1 'polypeptide(L)' 'MQLSESKLSEVQGGSRDSYCSGQIAARVIFKRLLGQVILPTDLICQ' A
#
# COMPACT_ATOMS: atom_id res chain seq x y z
N MET A 1 -8.20 -17.84 2.08
CA MET A 1 -9.26 -16.82 2.02
C MET A 1 -8.71 -15.63 1.24
N GLN A 2 -8.86 -15.65 -0.09
CA GLN A 2 -8.44 -14.55 -0.96
C GLN A 2 -9.52 -13.47 -0.87
N LEU A 3 -9.39 -12.59 0.11
CA LEU A 3 -10.17 -11.37 0.14
C LEU A 3 -9.64 -10.48 -1.00
N SER A 4 -10.44 -10.37 -2.06
CA SER A 4 -10.30 -9.35 -3.10
C SER A 4 -10.07 -7.99 -2.44
N GLU A 5 -9.06 -7.24 -2.89
CA GLU A 5 -8.67 -5.93 -2.32
C GLU A 5 -9.85 -4.95 -2.23
N SER A 6 -10.80 -5.05 -3.17
CA SER A 6 -12.06 -4.32 -3.16
C SER A 6 -12.96 -4.60 -1.95
N LYS A 7 -12.92 -5.82 -1.40
CA LYS A 7 -13.66 -6.18 -0.18
C LYS A 7 -12.98 -5.68 1.09
N LEU A 8 -11.66 -5.50 1.11
CA LEU A 8 -10.99 -4.93 2.29
C LEU A 8 -11.28 -3.45 2.46
N SER A 9 -11.33 -2.68 1.37
CA SER A 9 -11.69 -1.25 1.42
C SER A 9 -13.12 -1.04 1.92
N GLU A 10 -14.05 -1.92 1.56
CA GLU A 10 -15.44 -1.86 2.03
C GLU A 10 -15.61 -2.25 3.51
N VAL A 11 -14.90 -3.28 3.99
CA VAL A 11 -15.06 -3.79 5.36
C VAL A 11 -14.54 -2.81 6.43
N GLN A 12 -13.63 -1.90 6.08
CA GLN A 12 -13.03 -0.95 7.02
C GLN A 12 -13.43 0.51 6.79
N GLY A 13 -14.36 0.79 5.88
CA GLY A 13 -14.75 2.17 5.52
C GLY A 13 -13.60 3.01 4.94
N GLY A 14 -12.54 2.36 4.48
CA GLY A 14 -11.34 3.03 3.96
C GLY A 14 -11.53 3.39 2.50
N SER A 15 -11.36 4.67 2.16
CA SER A 15 -11.27 5.10 0.76
C SER A 15 -10.17 4.32 0.04
N ARG A 16 -10.33 4.10 -1.27
CA ARG A 16 -9.28 3.59 -2.14
C ARG A 16 -7.97 4.38 -1.97
N ASP A 17 -8.06 5.68 -1.72
CA ASP A 17 -6.91 6.53 -1.45
C ASP A 17 -6.19 6.17 -0.15
N SER A 18 -6.95 5.84 0.90
CA SER A 18 -6.40 5.40 2.19
C SER A 18 -5.70 4.05 2.06
N TYR A 19 -6.28 3.12 1.29
CA TYR A 19 -5.67 1.83 0.97
C TYR A 19 -4.36 2.01 0.19
N CYS A 20 -4.39 2.81 -0.88
CA CYS A 20 -3.23 3.14 -1.69
C CYS A 20 -2.11 3.79 -0.87
N SER A 21 -2.47 4.78 -0.06
CA SER A 21 -1.51 5.48 0.81
C SER A 21 -0.89 4.53 1.84
N GLY A 22 -1.68 3.62 2.41
CA GLY A 22 -1.18 2.59 3.33
C GLY A 22 -0.18 1.63 2.66
N GLN A 23 -0.49 1.16 1.45
CA GLN A 23 0.41 0.29 0.68
C GLN A 23 1.74 0.98 0.32
N ILE A 24 1.66 2.22 -0.17
CA ILE A 24 2.85 3.03 -0.51
C ILE A 24 3.70 3.25 0.75
N ALA A 25 3.08 3.68 1.85
CA ALA A 25 3.77 3.92 3.11
C ALA A 25 4.48 2.65 3.61
N ALA A 26 3.80 1.50 3.60
CA ALA A 26 4.38 0.23 4.00
C ALA A 26 5.59 -0.15 3.14
N ARG A 27 5.48 -0.02 1.81
CA ARG A 27 6.56 -0.35 0.85
C ARG A 27 7.78 0.55 1.06
N VAL A 28 7.57 1.86 1.23
CA VAL A 28 8.62 2.84 1.52
C VAL A 28 9.32 2.55 2.84
N ILE A 29 8.57 2.29 3.91
CA ILE A 29 9.13 1.96 5.23
C ILE A 29 9.99 0.70 5.13
N PHE A 30 9.48 -0.36 4.49
CA PHE A 30 10.19 -1.63 4.37
C PHE A 30 11.51 -1.47 3.60
N LYS A 31 11.48 -0.75 2.46
CA LYS A 31 12.70 -0.46 1.69
C LYS A 31 13.71 0.35 2.48
N ARG A 32 13.25 1.34 3.26
CA ARG A 32 14.12 2.15 4.10
C ARG A 32 14.80 1.32 5.19
N LEU A 33 14.06 0.40 5.82
CA LEU A 33 14.61 -0.54 6.81
C LEU A 33 15.64 -1.50 6.19
N LEU A 34 15.47 -1.86 4.92
CA LEU A 34 16.39 -2.72 4.18
C LEU A 34 17.55 -1.95 3.52
N GLY A 35 17.64 -0.62 3.68
CA GLY A 35 18.66 0.21 3.02
C GLY A 35 18.54 0.26 1.50
N GLN A 36 17.37 -0.05 0.96
CA GLN A 36 17.10 -0.07 -0.48
C GLN A 36 16.72 1.33 -0.99
N VAL A 37 17.10 1.62 -2.24
CA VAL A 37 16.72 2.85 -2.93
C VAL A 37 15.21 2.83 -3.22
N ILE A 38 14.54 3.93 -2.89
CA ILE A 38 13.12 4.15 -3.21
C ILE A 38 13.04 4.62 -4.66
N LEU A 39 12.25 3.92 -5.46
CA LEU A 39 12.00 4.24 -6.87
C LEU A 39 10.61 4.89 -7.02
N PRO A 40 10.35 5.64 -8.11
CA PRO A 40 9.03 6.21 -8.37
C PRO A 40 7.91 5.17 -8.41
N THR A 41 8.21 3.93 -8.83
CA THR A 41 7.27 2.80 -8.84
C THR A 41 6.80 2.39 -7.44
N ASP A 42 7.57 2.71 -6.39
CA ASP A 42 7.18 2.44 -5.01
C ASP A 42 6.10 3.39 -4.50
N LEU A 43 5.88 4.52 -5.21
CA LEU A 43 4.89 5.55 -4.91
C LEU A 43 3.61 5.40 -5.74
N ILE A 44 3.52 4.36 -6.57
CA ILE A 44 2.33 4.08 -7.39
C ILE A 44 1.50 3.02 -6.67
N CYS A 45 0.22 3.32 -6.50
CA CYS A 45 -0.75 2.33 -6.05
C CYS A 45 -1.00 1.33 -7.18
N GLN A 46 -0.70 0.07 -6.90
CA GLN A 46 -1.00 -1.05 -7.80
C GLN A 46 -2.35 -1.65 -7.46
#